data_AF-A0A2G9ZB05-F1
#
_entry.id   AF-A0A2G9ZB05-F1
#
_cell.length_a   1.000
_cell.length_b   1.000
_cell.length_c   1.000
_cell.angle_alpha   90.00
_cell.angle_beta   90.00
_cell.angle_gamma   90.00
#
_symmetry.space_group_name_H-M   'P 1'
#
loop_
_entity.id
_entity.type
_entity.pdbx_description
1 polymer ?
#
loop_
_entity_poly.entity_id
_entity_poly.type
_entity_poly.pdbx_seq_one_letter_code
_entity_poly.pdbx_strand_id
1 'polypeptide(L)'
;MEILSDIPLPYLRQRIKRYFNFFENFAWEYEEEPKSTFLIICPNNRVRVYVAGYIRKALAAMKENEEEPTFDVQITTVEEVREHGVTAEVWRVVR
;
A
#
# COMPACT_ATOMS: atom_id res chain seq x y z
N MET A 1 -0.42 -6.45 -6.60
CA MET A 1 -1.40 -6.60 -5.50
C MET A 1 -0.81 -7.51 -4.44
N GLU A 2 -1.05 -7.23 -3.16
CA GLU A 2 -0.54 -7.99 -2.02
C GLU A 2 -1.66 -8.33 -1.05
N ILE A 3 -1.67 -9.58 -0.53
CA ILE A 3 -2.62 -10.03 0.49
C ILE A 3 -1.84 -10.34 1.77
N LEU A 4 -2.13 -9.59 2.82
CA LEU A 4 -1.43 -9.71 4.10
C LEU A 4 -2.06 -10.79 4.97
N SER A 5 -1.21 -11.55 5.65
CA SER A 5 -1.62 -12.49 6.71
C SER A 5 -1.64 -11.77 8.06
N ASP A 6 -2.41 -12.27 9.04
CA ASP A 6 -2.42 -11.72 10.40
C ASP A 6 -1.18 -12.19 11.20
N ILE A 7 -0.03 -11.63 10.83
CA ILE A 7 1.27 -11.88 11.45
C ILE A 7 1.69 -10.69 12.31
N PRO A 8 2.72 -10.83 13.17
CA PRO A 8 3.14 -9.72 14.03
C PRO A 8 3.52 -8.46 13.22
N LEU A 9 3.14 -7.31 13.76
CA LEU A 9 3.24 -6.00 13.10
C LEU A 9 4.65 -5.66 12.56
N PRO A 10 5.77 -5.98 13.25
CA PRO A 10 7.10 -5.72 12.71
C PRO A 10 7.38 -6.43 11.38
N TYR A 11 6.87 -7.66 11.20
CA TYR A 11 7.04 -8.41 9.95
C TYR A 11 6.20 -7.80 8.83
N LEU A 12 4.97 -7.36 9.12
CA LEU A 12 4.15 -6.63 8.16
C LEU A 12 4.84 -5.34 7.70
N ARG A 13 5.41 -4.58 8.65
CA ARG A 13 6.18 -3.37 8.34
C ARG A 13 7.37 -3.68 7.44
N GLN A 14 8.16 -4.69 7.77
CA GLN A 14 9.32 -5.07 6.96
C GLN A 14 8.90 -5.48 5.55
N ARG A 15 7.77 -6.20 5.42
CA ARG A 15 7.21 -6.64 4.14
C ARG A 15 6.78 -5.46 3.28
N ILE A 16 6.02 -4.50 3.83
CA ILE A 16 5.63 -3.28 3.11
C ILE A 16 6.85 -2.45 2.70
N LYS A 17 7.85 -2.32 3.59
CA LYS A 17 9.09 -1.61 3.28
C LYS A 17 9.80 -2.19 2.06
N ARG A 18 9.82 -3.52 1.91
CA ARG A 18 10.42 -4.18 0.74
C ARG A 18 9.69 -3.81 -0.56
N TYR A 19 8.36 -3.73 -0.54
CA TYR A 19 7.59 -3.30 -1.71
C TYR A 19 7.85 -1.84 -2.05
N PHE A 20 7.91 -0.95 -1.06
CA PHE A 20 8.20 0.46 -1.32
C PHE A 20 9.60 0.63 -1.92
N ASN A 21 10.60 -0.03 -1.35
CA ASN A 21 11.94 -0.06 -1.92
C ASN A 21 11.94 -0.66 -3.34
N PHE A 22 11.09 -1.65 -3.62
CA PHE A 22 10.96 -2.20 -4.97
C PHE A 22 10.39 -1.17 -5.95
N PHE A 23 9.27 -0.53 -5.63
CA PHE A 23 8.66 0.46 -6.53
C PHE A 23 9.57 1.67 -6.78
N GLU A 24 10.32 2.12 -5.76
CA GLU A 24 11.24 3.25 -5.90
C GLU A 24 12.54 2.87 -6.64
N ASN A 25 13.14 1.71 -6.36
CA ASN A 25 14.38 1.30 -7.03
C ASN A 25 14.19 0.84 -8.48
N PHE A 26 12.95 0.55 -8.89
CA PHE A 26 12.57 0.18 -10.26
C PHE A 26 11.67 1.25 -10.90
N ALA A 27 11.78 2.50 -10.44
CA ALA A 27 10.95 3.68 -10.73
C ALA A 27 10.20 3.63 -12.07
N TRP A 28 9.07 2.92 -12.10
CA TRP A 28 8.07 2.85 -13.19
C TRP A 28 8.67 2.80 -14.61
N GLU A 29 9.83 2.16 -14.73
CA GLU A 29 11.02 2.50 -15.55
C GLU A 29 10.95 3.30 -16.86
N TYR A 30 9.83 3.54 -17.54
CA TYR A 30 9.77 4.41 -18.74
C TYR A 30 8.39 5.07 -19.05
N GLU A 31 7.38 5.04 -18.17
CA GLU A 31 5.98 5.40 -18.54
C GLU A 31 5.55 6.88 -18.38
N GLU A 32 5.18 7.51 -19.50
CA GLU A 32 4.19 8.60 -19.56
C GLU A 32 2.79 8.06 -19.23
N GLU A 33 2.44 8.02 -17.94
CA GLU A 33 1.12 7.64 -17.41
C GLU A 33 0.57 6.23 -17.80
N PRO A 34 -0.14 5.55 -16.88
CA PRO A 34 -0.60 5.99 -15.57
C PRO A 34 0.33 5.59 -14.40
N LYS A 35 0.28 6.40 -13.35
CA LYS A 35 0.99 6.17 -12.08
C LYS A 35 0.69 4.77 -11.51
N SER A 36 1.75 4.02 -11.19
CA SER A 36 1.62 2.68 -10.62
C SER A 36 0.80 2.69 -9.33
N THR A 37 -0.10 1.72 -9.15
CA THR A 37 -0.92 1.60 -7.93
C THR A 37 -0.64 0.29 -7.19
N PHE A 38 -0.21 0.39 -5.94
CA PHE A 38 0.02 -0.74 -5.05
C PHE A 38 -1.24 -1.07 -4.23
N LEU A 39 -1.88 -2.18 -4.58
CA LEU A 39 -3.09 -2.68 -3.90
C LEU A 39 -2.73 -3.61 -2.74
N ILE A 40 -3.29 -3.35 -1.55
CA ILE A 40 -3.06 -4.14 -0.33
C ILE A 40 -4.39 -4.62 0.27
N ILE A 41 -4.55 -5.94 0.42
CA ILE A 41 -5.68 -6.56 1.12
C ILE A 41 -5.22 -6.95 2.53
N CYS A 42 -5.77 -6.31 3.55
CA CYS A 42 -5.47 -6.59 4.96
C CYS A 42 -6.37 -7.71 5.51
N PRO A 43 -5.87 -8.56 6.42
CA PRO A 43 -6.65 -9.67 6.97
C PRO A 43 -7.84 -9.19 7.81
N ASN A 44 -7.75 -8.01 8.42
CA ASN A 44 -8.79 -7.41 9.25
C ASN A 44 -8.58 -5.89 9.37
N ASN A 45 -9.57 -5.21 9.96
CA ASN A 45 -9.54 -3.76 10.15
C ASN A 45 -8.40 -3.29 11.06
N ARG A 46 -8.03 -4.07 12.09
CA ARG A 46 -6.92 -3.73 13.00
C ARG A 46 -5.60 -3.62 12.25
N VAL A 47 -5.29 -4.61 11.42
CA VAL A 47 -4.10 -4.60 10.56
C VAL A 47 -4.18 -3.48 9.54
N ARG A 48 -5.36 -3.25 8.94
CA ARG A 48 -5.57 -2.12 8.01
C ARG A 48 -5.18 -0.78 8.63
N VAL A 49 -5.65 -0.48 9.84
CA VAL A 49 -5.35 0.78 10.53
C VAL A 49 -3.85 0.93 10.76
N TYR A 50 -3.19 -0.13 11.23
CA TYR A 50 -1.74 -0.13 11.44
C TYR A 50 -0.96 0.11 10.13
N VAL A 51 -1.30 -0.66 9.09
CA VAL A 51 -0.65 -0.61 7.79
C VAL A 51 -0.84 0.76 7.15
N ALA A 52 -2.06 1.30 7.14
CA ALA A 52 -2.34 2.64 6.65
C ALA A 52 -1.52 3.71 7.41
N GLY A 53 -1.42 3.59 8.74
CA GLY A 53 -0.60 4.49 9.56
C GLY A 53 0.89 4.44 9.20
N TYR A 54 1.42 3.25 8.93
CA TYR A 54 2.80 3.09 8.48
C TYR A 54 3.03 3.68 7.08
N ILE A 55 2.13 3.38 6.14
CA ILE A 55 2.20 3.88 4.76
C ILE A 55 2.18 5.41 4.73
N ARG A 56 1.25 6.07 5.44
CA ARG A 56 1.20 7.55 5.51
C ARG A 56 2.51 8.15 5.98
N LYS A 57 3.12 7.59 7.02
CA LYS A 57 4.41 8.07 7.53
C LYS A 57 5.53 7.89 6.51
N ALA A 58 5.54 6.77 5.79
CA ALA A 58 6.54 6.52 4.76
C ALA A 58 6.37 7.46 3.55
N LEU A 59 5.14 7.67 3.07
CA LEU A 59 4.85 8.60 1.98
C LEU A 59 5.16 10.06 2.37
N ALA A 60 4.87 10.46 3.60
CA ALA A 60 5.24 11.79 4.11
C ALA A 60 6.75 12.00 4.12
N ALA A 61 7.52 11.00 4.59
CA ALA A 61 8.98 11.07 4.62
C ALA A 61 9.60 11.16 3.22
N MET A 62 9.00 10.50 2.21
CA MET A 62 9.43 10.63 0.81
C MET A 62 9.24 12.07 0.30
N LYS A 63 8.05 12.65 0.53
CA LYS A 63 7.75 14.05 0.17
C LYS A 63 8.69 15.07 0.83
N GLU A 64 9.05 14.86 2.09
CA GLU A 64 9.99 15.73 2.82
C GLU A 64 11.41 15.71 2.21
N ASN A 65 11.79 14.63 1.54
CA ASN A 65 13.09 14.50 0.87
C ASN A 65 13.06 14.93 -0.60
N GLU A 66 12.01 15.64 -1.04
CA GLU A 66 11.78 16.01 -2.46
C GLU A 66 11.66 14.79 -3.42
N GLU A 67 11.46 13.59 -2.88
CA GLU A 67 11.17 12.37 -3.61
C GLU A 67 9.64 12.22 -3.67
N GLU A 68 8.98 12.79 -4.69
CA GLU A 68 7.55 12.58 -4.84
C GLU A 68 7.27 11.09 -5.11
N PRO A 69 6.40 10.43 -4.31
CA PRO A 69 6.17 8.99 -4.47
C PRO A 69 5.68 8.68 -5.88
N THR A 70 6.37 7.77 -6.56
CA THR A 70 6.09 7.41 -7.95
C THR A 70 4.89 6.47 -8.12
N PHE A 71 4.29 6.07 -7.01
CA PHE A 71 3.15 5.17 -6.96
C PHE A 71 2.08 5.67 -5.98
N ASP A 72 0.85 5.18 -6.17
CA ASP A 72 -0.22 5.32 -5.20
C ASP A 72 -0.39 4.02 -4.42
N VAL A 73 -0.94 4.12 -3.21
CA VAL A 73 -1.24 2.93 -2.39
C VAL A 73 -2.73 2.90 -2.09
N GLN A 74 -3.36 1.76 -2.36
CA GLN A 74 -4.74 1.52 -2.00
C GLN A 74 -4.87 0.30 -1.10
N ILE A 75 -5.81 0.37 -0.17
CA ILE A 75 -5.96 -0.61 0.89
C ILE A 75 -7.42 -0.99 1.10
N THR A 76 -7.65 -2.28 1.37
CA THR A 76 -8.95 -2.86 1.71
C THR A 76 -8.78 -3.96 2.78
N THR A 77 -9.87 -4.62 3.18
CA THR A 77 -9.83 -5.82 4.02
C THR A 77 -10.37 -7.05 3.30
N VAL A 78 -10.00 -8.25 3.79
CA VAL A 78 -10.60 -9.52 3.31
C VAL A 78 -12.12 -9.53 3.49
N GLU A 79 -12.63 -8.91 4.54
CA GLU A 79 -14.06 -8.76 4.81
C GLU A 79 -14.76 -7.95 3.71
N GLU A 80 -14.24 -6.75 3.39
CA GLU A 80 -14.78 -5.88 2.34
C GLU A 80 -14.75 -6.58 0.97
N VAL A 81 -13.67 -7.29 0.66
CA VAL A 81 -13.55 -8.06 -0.59
C VAL A 81 -14.53 -9.23 -0.65
N ARG A 82 -14.83 -9.88 0.49
CA ARG A 82 -15.80 -10.97 0.53
C ARG A 82 -17.23 -10.47 0.35
N GLU A 83 -17.55 -9.31 0.91
CA GLU A 83 -18.90 -8.73 0.86
C GLU A 83 -19.22 -8.12 -0.51
N HIS A 84 -18.24 -7.44 -1.12
CA HIS A 84 -18.45 -6.61 -2.30
C HIS A 84 -17.70 -7.09 -3.55
N GLY A 85 -16.85 -8.11 -3.42
CA GLY A 85 -15.94 -8.54 -4.47
C GLY A 85 -14.74 -7.60 -4.66
N VAL A 86 -13.90 -7.88 -5.65
CA VAL A 86 -12.76 -7.04 -6.02
C VAL A 86 -13.21 -6.00 -7.05
N THR A 87 -13.93 -4.98 -6.59
CA THR A 87 -14.42 -3.86 -7.42
C THR A 87 -13.62 -2.59 -7.17
N ALA A 88 -13.85 -1.51 -7.93
CA ALA A 88 -13.19 -0.23 -7.69
C ALA A 88 -13.55 0.39 -6.31
N GLU A 89 -14.75 0.10 -5.80
CA GLU A 89 -15.32 0.76 -4.63
C GLU A 89 -14.76 0.24 -3.30
N VAL A 90 -14.18 -0.97 -3.28
CA VAL A 90 -13.63 -1.56 -2.04
C VAL A 90 -12.27 -0.97 -1.64
N TRP A 91 -11.65 -0.20 -2.53
CA TRP A 91 -10.31 0.33 -2.36
C TRP A 91 -10.31 1.71 -1.74
N ARG A 92 -9.45 1.91 -0.74
CA ARG A 92 -9.25 3.22 -0.10
C ARG A 92 -7.84 3.70 -0.39
N VAL A 93 -7.73 4.90 -0.97
CA VAL A 93 -6.42 5.52 -1.21
C VAL A 93 -5.78 5.93 0.12
N VAL A 94 -4.50 5.59 0.31
CA VAL A 94 -3.68 6.07 1.40
C VAL A 94 -2.85 7.24 0.89
N ARG A 95 -3.08 8.43 1.44
CA ARG A 95 -2.37 9.67 1.11
C ARG A 95 -1.74 10.30 2.35
#